data_AF-A0A2P6V6F8-F1
#
_entry.id   AF-A0A2P6V6F8-F1
#
_cell.length_a   1.000
_cell.length_b   1.000
_cell.length_c   1.000
_cell.angle_alpha   90.00
_cell.angle_beta   90.00
_cell.angle_gamma   90.00
#
_symmetry.space_group_name_H-M   'P 1'
#
loop_
_entity.id
_entity.type
_entity.pdbx_description
1 polymer ?
#
loop_
_entity_poly.entity_id
_entity_poly.type
_entity_poly.pdbx_seq_one_letter_code
_entity_poly.pdbx_strand_id
1 'polypeptide(L)'
;MAGTPAPARAGHLPMLADPSFASLAHAIGVASLAADEEQLKHLVKLYWYTVEFGVVREGSDVKAFGAGILSSYGELQHMAAGGAEVAPLDVWQPLPKISYKDGYQKRYFALESFEAGAVELQAYCASLQAGLTDEVRAAVGLAS
;
A
#
# COMPACT_ATOMS: atom_id res chain seq x y z
N MET A 1 7.37 -27.50 10.69
CA MET A 1 8.04 -26.22 10.36
C MET A 1 7.37 -25.70 9.11
N ALA A 2 6.48 -24.70 9.24
CA ALA A 2 5.78 -24.13 8.10
C ALA A 2 6.78 -23.26 7.32
N GLY A 3 7.06 -23.64 6.07
CA GLY A 3 7.83 -22.81 5.16
C GLY A 3 7.10 -21.48 4.96
N THR A 4 7.85 -20.38 5.01
CA THR A 4 7.35 -19.05 4.67
C THR A 4 6.66 -19.13 3.30
N PRO A 5 5.37 -18.78 3.17
CA PRO A 5 4.70 -18.81 1.88
C PRO A 5 5.43 -17.83 0.95
N ALA A 6 5.90 -18.34 -0.20
CA ALA A 6 6.43 -17.48 -1.25
C ALA A 6 5.32 -16.51 -1.70
N PRO A 7 5.62 -15.23 -1.98
CA PRO A 7 4.62 -14.28 -2.43
C PRO A 7 3.95 -14.82 -3.69
N ALA A 8 2.62 -14.93 -3.64
CA ALA A 8 1.86 -15.52 -4.72
C ALA A 8 1.89 -14.58 -5.93
N ARG A 9 2.49 -15.07 -7.03
CA ARG A 9 2.74 -14.32 -8.28
C ARG A 9 1.49 -13.77 -8.98
N ALA A 10 0.29 -14.21 -8.57
CA ALA A 10 -0.98 -13.81 -9.14
C ALA A 10 -1.57 -12.53 -8.55
N GLY A 11 -1.10 -12.05 -7.38
CA GLY A 11 -1.63 -10.84 -6.73
C GLY A 11 -1.16 -9.55 -7.40
N HIS A 12 0.15 -9.38 -7.58
CA HIS A 12 0.71 -8.12 -8.07
C HIS A 12 0.57 -7.92 -9.58
N LEU A 13 0.65 -8.99 -10.39
CA LEU A 13 0.70 -8.88 -11.85
C LEU A 13 -0.55 -8.21 -12.47
N PRO A 14 -1.78 -8.61 -12.10
CA PRO A 14 -2.99 -7.95 -12.58
C PRO A 14 -3.09 -6.50 -12.12
N MET A 15 -2.54 -6.19 -10.95
CA MET A 15 -2.61 -4.84 -10.37
C MET A 15 -1.58 -3.88 -10.96
N LEU A 16 -0.39 -4.37 -11.31
CA LEU A 16 0.59 -3.56 -12.04
C LEU A 16 0.17 -3.29 -13.48
N ALA A 17 -0.82 -4.02 -14.01
CA ALA A 17 -1.46 -3.69 -15.27
C ALA A 17 -2.48 -2.54 -15.15
N ASP A 18 -2.93 -2.22 -13.94
CA ASP A 18 -3.76 -1.04 -13.68
C ASP A 18 -2.86 0.21 -13.55
N PRO A 19 -3.02 1.23 -14.41
CA PRO A 19 -2.15 2.42 -14.39
C PRO A 19 -2.21 3.19 -13.08
N SER A 20 -3.37 3.20 -12.42
CA SER A 20 -3.59 3.95 -11.18
C SER A 20 -2.83 3.29 -10.02
N PHE A 21 -2.89 1.97 -9.91
CA PHE A 21 -2.11 1.21 -8.94
C PHE A 21 -0.61 1.21 -9.22
N ALA A 22 -0.20 1.07 -10.49
CA ALA A 22 1.20 1.18 -10.88
C ALA A 22 1.80 2.55 -10.50
N SER A 23 1.01 3.61 -10.67
CA SER A 23 1.40 4.97 -10.28
C SER A 23 1.61 5.11 -8.77
N LEU A 24 0.83 4.41 -7.93
CA LEU A 24 1.02 4.41 -6.48
C LEU A 24 2.31 3.71 -6.07
N ALA A 25 2.55 2.51 -6.61
CA ALA A 25 3.77 1.77 -6.33
C ALA A 25 5.02 2.55 -6.78
N HIS A 26 4.93 3.21 -7.94
CA HIS A 26 5.98 4.08 -8.44
C HIS A 26 6.21 5.29 -7.52
N ALA A 27 5.15 5.98 -7.08
CA ALA A 27 5.26 7.14 -6.20
C ALA A 27 5.96 6.80 -4.86
N ILE A 28 5.62 5.66 -4.25
CA ILE A 28 6.30 5.16 -3.05
C ILE A 28 7.78 4.89 -3.34
N GLY A 29 8.08 4.22 -4.47
CA GLY A 29 9.45 3.92 -4.88
C GLY A 29 10.30 5.17 -5.05
N VAL A 30 9.77 6.19 -5.74
CA VAL A 30 10.48 7.46 -5.95
C VAL A 30 10.67 8.24 -4.64
N ALA A 31 9.63 8.30 -3.80
CA ALA A 31 9.73 8.95 -2.49
C ALA A 31 10.81 8.31 -1.60
N SER A 32 11.00 6.99 -1.69
CA SER A 32 12.01 6.28 -0.91
C SER A 32 13.46 6.69 -1.21
N LEU A 33 13.73 7.31 -2.37
CA LEU A 33 15.07 7.74 -2.77
C LEU A 33 15.57 8.97 -2.00
N ALA A 34 14.65 9.79 -1.46
CA ALA A 34 14.97 10.98 -0.68
C ALA A 34 14.56 10.87 0.79
N ALA A 35 13.95 9.75 1.18
CA ALA A 35 13.45 9.54 2.53
C ALA A 35 14.58 9.29 3.55
N ASP A 36 14.46 9.89 4.72
CA ASP A 36 15.25 9.50 5.89
C ASP A 36 14.78 8.15 6.47
N GLU A 37 15.44 7.67 7.53
CA GLU A 37 15.13 6.36 8.11
C GLU A 37 13.70 6.27 8.68
N GLU A 38 13.18 7.34 9.28
CA GLU A 38 11.82 7.35 9.85
C GLU A 38 10.76 7.41 8.74
N GLN A 39 10.99 8.25 7.74
CA GLN A 39 10.16 8.37 6.54
C GLN A 39 10.14 7.05 5.76
N LEU A 40 11.29 6.38 5.59
CA LEU A 40 11.37 5.09 4.91
C LEU A 40 10.58 4.01 5.66
N LYS A 41 10.67 3.96 6.99
CA LYS A 41 9.86 3.05 7.81
C LYS A 41 8.37 3.32 7.64
N HIS A 42 7.98 4.58 7.49
CA HIS A 42 6.58 4.95 7.25
C HIS A 42 6.12 4.57 5.84
N LEU A 43 6.94 4.82 4.81
CA LEU A 43 6.68 4.38 3.43
C LEU A 43 6.49 2.87 3.32
N VAL A 44 7.28 2.07 4.06
CA VAL A 44 7.11 0.61 4.12
C VAL A 44 5.75 0.24 4.72
N LYS A 45 5.27 0.96 5.74
CA LYS A 45 3.92 0.75 6.29
C LYS A 45 2.83 1.17 5.32
N LEU A 46 3.00 2.30 4.63
CA LEU A 46 2.07 2.74 3.60
C LEU A 46 1.96 1.70 2.48
N TYR A 47 3.09 1.17 2.01
CA TYR A 47 3.12 0.06 1.05
C TYR A 47 2.37 -1.16 1.59
N TRP A 48 2.62 -1.54 2.83
CA TRP A 48 1.95 -2.69 3.46
C TRP A 48 0.43 -2.52 3.55
N TYR A 49 -0.04 -1.37 4.03
CA TYR A 49 -1.46 -1.11 4.22
C TYR A 49 -2.20 -0.63 2.97
N THR A 50 -1.51 -0.56 1.81
CA THR A 50 -2.13 -0.24 0.51
C THR A 50 -1.83 -1.34 -0.51
N VAL A 51 -0.61 -1.41 -1.03
CA VAL A 51 -0.21 -2.34 -2.10
C VAL A 51 -0.38 -3.80 -1.69
N GLU A 52 -0.04 -4.16 -0.44
CA GLU A 52 -0.10 -5.55 0.05
C GLU A 52 -1.47 -5.91 0.66
N PHE A 53 -1.97 -5.12 1.60
CA PHE A 53 -3.18 -5.41 2.37
C PHE A 53 -4.20 -4.26 2.34
N GLY A 54 -4.18 -3.46 1.29
CA GLY A 54 -5.13 -2.35 1.11
C GLY A 54 -6.54 -2.82 0.79
N VAL A 55 -7.50 -2.08 1.34
CA VAL A 55 -8.92 -2.26 1.06
C VAL A 55 -9.55 -0.91 0.72
N VAL A 56 -10.65 -0.92 -0.02
CA VAL A 56 -11.39 0.27 -0.42
C VAL A 56 -12.86 0.11 -0.04
N ARG A 57 -13.50 1.20 0.37
CA ARG A 57 -14.95 1.23 0.59
C ARG A 57 -15.66 1.43 -0.74
N GLU A 58 -16.71 0.65 -0.97
CA GLU A 58 -17.63 0.84 -2.09
C GLU A 58 -19.06 0.77 -1.56
N GLY A 59 -19.64 1.94 -1.28
CA GLY A 59 -20.95 2.03 -0.64
C GLY A 59 -20.94 1.47 0.78
N SER A 60 -21.73 0.43 1.03
CA SER A 60 -21.74 -0.28 2.33
C SER A 60 -20.67 -1.38 2.44
N ASP A 61 -20.01 -1.72 1.32
CA ASP A 61 -19.11 -2.86 1.25
C ASP A 61 -17.63 -2.43 1.35
N VAL A 62 -16.78 -3.38 1.74
CA VAL A 62 -15.33 -3.24 1.76
C VAL A 62 -14.75 -4.26 0.79
N LYS A 63 -14.00 -3.78 -0.20
CA LYS A 63 -13.35 -4.64 -1.21
C LYS A 63 -11.85 -4.64 -1.03
N ALA A 64 -11.24 -5.80 -1.20
CA ALA A 64 -9.80 -5.93 -1.24
C ALA A 64 -9.27 -5.44 -2.58
N PHE A 65 -8.22 -4.64 -2.55
CA PHE A 65 -7.35 -4.47 -3.70
C PHE A 65 -5.95 -4.97 -3.40
N GLY A 66 -5.48 -4.99 -2.15
CA GLY A 66 -4.12 -5.44 -1.81
C GLY A 66 -3.77 -6.84 -2.33
N ALA A 67 -2.58 -6.96 -2.91
CA ALA A 67 -2.10 -8.19 -3.56
C ALA A 67 -1.99 -9.37 -2.59
N GLY A 68 -1.60 -9.12 -1.33
CA GLY A 68 -1.52 -10.12 -0.27
C GLY A 68 -2.89 -10.70 0.10
N ILE A 69 -3.94 -9.89 0.07
CA ILE A 69 -5.32 -10.35 0.28
C ILE A 69 -5.81 -11.12 -0.94
N LEU A 70 -5.67 -10.56 -2.14
CA LEU A 70 -6.19 -11.14 -3.38
C LEU A 70 -5.53 -12.48 -3.75
N SER A 71 -4.30 -12.70 -3.28
CA SER A 71 -3.55 -13.93 -3.55
C SER A 71 -3.61 -14.96 -2.43
N SER A 72 -4.28 -14.64 -1.32
CA SER A 72 -4.49 -15.54 -0.17
C SER A 72 -5.98 -15.78 0.05
N TYR A 73 -6.45 -16.97 -0.33
CA TYR A 73 -7.85 -17.37 -0.10
C TYR A 73 -8.24 -17.26 1.39
N GLY A 74 -7.33 -17.64 2.30
CA GLY A 74 -7.57 -17.56 3.74
C GLY A 74 -7.69 -16.13 4.25
N GLU A 75 -6.84 -15.22 3.76
CA GLU A 75 -6.90 -13.80 4.13
C GLU A 75 -8.18 -13.15 3.62
N LEU A 76 -8.56 -13.45 2.37
CA LEU A 76 -9.79 -12.94 1.77
C LEU A 76 -11.03 -13.38 2.54
N GLN A 77 -11.10 -14.65 2.95
CA GLN A 77 -12.18 -15.16 3.81
C GLN A 77 -12.18 -14.50 5.19
N HIS A 78 -11.00 -14.32 5.79
CA HIS A 78 -10.86 -13.66 7.09
C HIS A 78 -11.34 -12.21 7.04
N MET A 79 -10.97 -11.47 5.99
CA MET A 79 -11.48 -10.11 5.74
C MET A 79 -13.00 -10.10 5.58
N ALA A 80 -13.53 -10.98 4.72
CA ALA A 80 -14.96 -11.06 4.43
C ALA A 80 -15.82 -11.50 5.64
N ALA A 81 -15.25 -12.24 6.58
CA ALA A 81 -15.92 -12.65 7.81
C ALA A 81 -16.20 -11.48 8.77
N GLY A 82 -15.59 -10.31 8.55
CA GLY A 82 -15.86 -9.08 9.32
C GLY A 82 -15.30 -9.08 10.76
N GLY A 83 -14.45 -10.04 11.11
CA GLY A 83 -13.81 -10.12 12.44
C GLY A 83 -12.60 -9.19 12.62
N ALA A 84 -12.11 -8.60 11.53
CA ALA A 84 -11.02 -7.63 11.55
C ALA A 84 -11.56 -6.19 11.58
N GLU A 85 -10.83 -5.31 12.27
CA GLU A 85 -11.15 -3.89 12.29
C GLU A 85 -10.85 -3.24 10.93
N VAL A 86 -11.71 -2.33 10.47
CA VAL A 86 -11.50 -1.56 9.25
C VAL A 86 -11.53 -0.06 9.58
N ALA A 87 -10.36 0.56 9.64
CA ALA A 87 -10.18 1.98 9.95
C ALA A 87 -9.93 2.78 8.66
N PRO A 88 -10.23 4.09 8.61
CA PRO A 88 -9.81 4.92 7.48
C PRO A 88 -8.27 5.02 7.44
N LEU A 89 -7.69 5.00 6.23
CA LEU A 89 -6.27 5.31 6.04
C LEU A 89 -6.07 6.82 6.07
N ASP A 90 -5.21 7.29 6.98
CA ASP A 90 -4.63 8.63 6.94
C ASP A 90 -3.13 8.47 6.68
N VAL A 91 -2.66 8.97 5.53
CA VAL A 91 -1.28 8.76 5.09
C VAL A 91 -0.27 9.60 5.87
N TRP A 92 -0.72 10.66 6.54
CA TRP A 92 0.09 11.60 7.30
C TRP A 92 0.24 11.20 8.76
N GLN A 93 -0.59 10.28 9.24
CA GLN A 93 -0.58 9.81 10.63
C GLN A 93 0.29 8.57 10.82
N PRO A 94 0.88 8.38 12.03
CA PRO A 94 1.63 7.18 12.33
C PRO A 94 0.81 5.90 12.16
N LEU A 95 1.33 4.98 11.36
CA LEU A 95 0.72 3.66 11.16
C LEU A 95 1.24 2.63 12.16
N PRO A 96 0.41 1.63 12.52
CA PRO A 96 0.82 0.55 13.41
C PRO A 96 1.99 -0.26 12.84
N LYS A 97 2.67 -0.98 13.72
CA LYS A 97 3.78 -1.86 13.32
C LYS A 97 3.25 -3.04 12.52
N ILE A 98 3.91 -3.33 11.40
CA ILE A 98 3.63 -4.51 10.58
C ILE A 98 3.95 -5.78 11.40
N SER A 99 3.04 -6.74 11.38
CA SER A 99 3.25 -8.07 11.97
C SER A 99 3.08 -9.16 10.93
N TYR A 100 4.11 -10.00 10.81
CA TYR A 100 4.13 -11.19 9.94
C TYR A 100 3.87 -12.49 10.70
N LYS A 101 3.89 -12.44 12.05
CA LYS A 101 3.88 -13.64 12.90
C LYS A 101 2.51 -13.96 13.49
N ASP A 102 1.58 -13.01 13.45
CA ASP A 102 0.30 -13.08 14.18
C ASP A 102 -0.84 -13.70 13.35
N GLY A 103 -0.53 -14.30 12.20
CA GLY A 103 -1.53 -14.82 11.27
C GLY A 103 -2.11 -13.73 10.38
N TYR A 104 -3.43 -13.72 10.20
CA TYR A 104 -4.13 -12.77 9.35
C TYR A 104 -4.20 -11.36 9.97
N GLN A 105 -4.40 -10.34 9.14
CA GLN A 105 -4.48 -8.95 9.59
C GLN A 105 -5.65 -8.77 10.58
N LYS A 106 -5.35 -8.19 11.73
CA LYS A 106 -6.36 -7.81 12.73
C LYS A 106 -7.02 -6.47 12.42
N ARG A 107 -6.33 -5.64 11.63
CA ARG A 107 -6.79 -4.33 11.21
C ARG A 107 -6.39 -4.07 9.76
N TYR A 108 -7.36 -3.66 8.96
CA TYR A 108 -7.17 -3.12 7.62
C TYR A 108 -7.36 -1.61 7.64
N PHE A 109 -6.69 -0.92 6.72
CA PHE A 109 -6.88 0.51 6.51
C PHE A 109 -7.57 0.71 5.15
N ALA A 110 -8.77 1.27 5.19
CA ALA A 110 -9.62 1.47 4.04
C ALA A 110 -9.39 2.84 3.42
N LEU A 111 -9.25 2.87 2.10
CA LEU A 111 -9.48 4.08 1.31
C LEU A 111 -10.98 4.31 1.18
N GLU A 112 -11.43 5.56 1.28
CA GLU A 112 -12.84 5.91 1.04
C GLU A 112 -13.20 5.80 -0.46
N SER A 113 -12.26 6.14 -1.33
CA SER A 113 -12.24 5.73 -2.73
C SER A 113 -10.80 5.50 -3.17
N PHE A 114 -10.60 4.66 -4.18
CA PHE A 114 -9.27 4.37 -4.68
C PHE A 114 -8.61 5.62 -5.23
N GLU A 115 -9.35 6.43 -5.99
CA GLU A 115 -8.85 7.66 -6.61
C GLU A 115 -8.45 8.71 -5.57
N ALA A 116 -9.29 8.97 -4.57
CA ALA A 116 -8.99 9.97 -3.54
C ALA A 116 -7.81 9.53 -2.67
N GLY A 117 -7.80 8.26 -2.25
CA GLY A 117 -6.68 7.68 -1.50
C GLY A 117 -5.38 7.68 -2.31
N ALA A 118 -5.47 7.44 -3.62
CA ALA A 118 -4.33 7.50 -4.52
C ALA A 118 -3.72 8.90 -4.59
N VAL A 119 -4.56 9.93 -4.76
CA VAL A 119 -4.14 11.33 -4.78
C VAL A 119 -3.47 11.72 -3.46
N GLU A 120 -4.03 11.30 -2.33
CA GLU A 120 -3.48 11.63 -1.01
C GLU A 120 -2.13 10.96 -0.77
N LEU A 121 -2.00 9.67 -1.12
CA LEU A 121 -0.74 8.94 -1.03
C LEU A 121 0.34 9.54 -1.95
N GLN A 122 -0.04 9.96 -3.15
CA GLN A 122 0.86 10.66 -4.07
C GLN A 122 1.31 12.01 -3.50
N ALA A 123 0.42 12.77 -2.86
CA ALA A 123 0.77 14.03 -2.21
C ALA A 123 1.76 13.82 -1.05
N TYR A 124 1.55 12.79 -0.23
CA TYR A 124 2.52 12.39 0.79
C TYR A 124 3.88 12.05 0.18
N CYS A 125 3.90 11.19 -0.84
CA CYS A 125 5.13 10.80 -1.52
C CYS A 125 5.86 12.00 -2.13
N ALA A 126 5.14 12.93 -2.76
CA ALA A 126 5.69 14.15 -3.33
C ALA A 126 6.33 15.07 -2.28
N SER A 127 5.77 15.12 -1.07
CA SER A 127 6.34 15.93 0.03
C SER A 127 7.75 15.48 0.45
N LEU A 128 8.10 14.22 0.21
CA LEU A 128 9.42 13.65 0.53
C LEU A 128 10.45 13.88 -0.58
N GLN A 129 10.03 14.31 -1.77
CA GLN A 129 10.90 14.40 -2.95
C GLN A 129 11.75 15.68 -3.01
N ALA A 130 11.66 16.55 -2.01
CA ALA A 130 12.36 17.84 -1.98
C ALA A 130 13.89 17.70 -2.06
N GLY A 131 14.45 16.58 -1.62
CA GLY A 131 15.89 16.29 -1.65
C GLY A 131 16.42 15.68 -2.96
N LEU A 132 15.57 15.40 -3.95
CA LEU A 132 16.00 14.76 -5.20
C LEU A 132 16.72 15.74 -6.12
N THR A 133 17.86 15.33 -6.68
CA THR A 133 18.57 16.09 -7.70
C THR A 133 17.81 16.09 -9.03
N ASP A 134 18.02 17.09 -9.87
CA ASP A 134 17.38 17.18 -11.20
C ASP A 134 17.69 15.95 -12.08
N GLU A 135 18.90 15.40 -11.98
CA GLU A 135 19.29 14.17 -12.65
C GLU A 135 18.43 12.98 -12.22
N VAL A 136 18.25 12.80 -10.90
CA VAL A 136 17.41 11.72 -10.37
C VAL A 136 15.94 11.94 -10.76
N ARG A 137 15.45 13.18 -10.70
CA ARG A 137 14.08 13.53 -11.12
C ARG A 137 13.83 13.20 -12.59
N ALA A 138 14.79 13.46 -13.48
CA ALA A 138 14.71 13.09 -14.89
C ALA A 138 14.72 11.55 -15.08
N ALA A 139 15.60 10.84 -14.37
CA ALA A 139 15.72 9.38 -14.47
C ALA A 139 14.46 8.62 -14.03
N VAL A 140 13.71 9.17 -13.08
CA VAL A 140 12.46 8.56 -12.56
C VAL A 140 11.19 9.14 -13.19
N GLY A 141 11.30 9.91 -14.28
CA GLY A 141 10.16 10.42 -15.02
C GLY A 141 9.34 11.49 -14.30
N LEU A 142 9.96 12.25 -13.38
CA LEU A 142 9.36 13.42 -12.72
C LEU A 142 9.68 14.75 -13.41
N ALA A 143 10.55 14.76 -14.43
CA ALA A 143 10.84 15.94 -15.22
C ALA A 143 9.77 16.15 -16.31
N SER A 144 9.23 17.37 -16.38
CA SER A 144 8.35 17.84 -17.45
C SER A 144 9.09 18.06 -18.77
#